data_AF-A0A815S466-F1
#
_entry.id   AF-A0A815S466-F1
#
_cell.length_a   1.000
_cell.length_b   1.000
_cell.length_c   1.000
_cell.angle_alpha   90.00
_cell.angle_beta   90.00
_cell.angle_gamma   90.00
#
_symmetry.space_group_name_H-M   'P 1'
#
loop_
_entity.id
_entity.type
_entity.pdbx_description
1 polymer ?
#
loop_
_entity_poly.entity_id
_entity_poly.type
_entity_poly.pdbx_seq_one_letter_code
_entity_poly.pdbx_strand_id
1 'polypeptide(L)'
;MKRLLNKDLQHETESSLESDEEEMKINEDSSDTLMKFKDKVTLHEISDIFKLYLDLFCGDNRGGKRIAEFYDVYPEVELAAKSYSIERCANKSADFTALDLAIFIDQNYYELINTTKDKNTNLIRSVPSCRLDLRRWGARFDSNSKRPYFEGHERVDVVCERENFVKYFLDHKDQYYTVSDDENPLWKTPTQNPPSILICEYDGFQIASLYFEMHSSLCLVHDENTFRSGEVSAKRWLFGDSAPFFSKGRGRSVIFSDYLVMHPSGPFFTLDNIEYDQALKKYPELTNIDDDVN
;
A
#
# COMPACT_ATOMS: atom_id res chain seq x y z
N MET A 1 39.70 -6.24 9.95
CA MET A 1 38.96 -5.11 10.57
C MET A 1 37.64 -5.69 11.08
N LYS A 2 37.59 -6.09 12.36
CA LYS A 2 36.50 -6.86 12.97
C LYS A 2 35.25 -5.97 13.14
N ARG A 3 34.12 -6.34 12.52
CA ARG A 3 32.80 -5.81 12.87
C ARG A 3 32.10 -6.77 13.81
N LEU A 4 31.75 -6.24 14.97
CA LEU A 4 30.97 -6.87 16.02
C LEU A 4 29.51 -6.98 15.55
N LEU A 5 28.94 -8.16 15.79
CA LEU A 5 27.51 -8.44 15.72
C LEU A 5 26.78 -7.71 16.85
N ASN A 6 25.70 -6.98 16.51
CA ASN A 6 24.59 -6.76 17.42
C ASN A 6 23.64 -7.96 17.27
N LYS A 7 23.58 -8.77 18.33
CA LYS A 7 22.41 -9.57 18.68
C LYS A 7 21.53 -8.67 19.54
N ASP A 8 20.24 -8.64 19.22
CA ASP A 8 19.10 -8.54 20.16
C ASP A 8 17.89 -8.05 19.36
N LEU A 9 16.99 -8.97 19.03
CA LEU A 9 15.54 -8.80 19.12
C LEU A 9 14.90 -10.16 18.83
N GLN A 10 14.54 -10.85 19.91
CA GLN A 10 13.61 -11.96 19.89
C GLN A 10 12.21 -11.45 20.26
N HIS A 11 11.22 -12.14 19.70
CA HIS A 11 9.81 -12.21 20.10
C HIS A 11 8.95 -10.97 19.82
N GLU A 12 8.04 -11.10 18.87
CA GLU A 12 6.62 -11.41 19.12
C GLU A 12 5.86 -11.35 17.79
N THR A 13 5.16 -12.43 17.41
CA THR A 13 3.81 -12.40 16.81
C THR A 13 3.41 -13.84 16.47
N GLU A 14 2.72 -14.50 17.40
CA GLU A 14 1.80 -15.58 17.04
C GLU A 14 0.39 -15.00 17.01
N SER A 15 -0.32 -15.32 15.92
CA SER A 15 -1.69 -14.96 15.65
C SER A 15 -2.62 -16.07 16.14
N SER A 16 -3.68 -15.71 16.84
CA SER A 16 -4.87 -16.54 16.97
C SER A 16 -6.10 -15.64 16.95
N LEU A 17 -6.76 -15.59 15.80
CA LEU A 17 -8.13 -15.11 15.66
C LEU A 17 -9.06 -16.24 16.09
N GLU A 18 -9.51 -16.20 17.35
CA GLU A 18 -10.74 -16.88 17.77
C GLU A 18 -11.85 -15.84 17.84
N SER A 19 -12.89 -16.11 17.06
CA SER A 19 -14.15 -15.39 17.01
C SER A 19 -15.04 -15.88 18.16
N ASP A 20 -15.39 -14.98 19.09
CA ASP A 20 -16.51 -15.20 19.99
C ASP A 20 -17.41 -13.96 20.02
N GLU A 21 -18.64 -14.17 19.57
CA GLU A 21 -19.77 -13.27 19.73
C GLU A 21 -20.17 -13.24 21.20
N GLU A 22 -19.75 -12.20 21.94
CA GLU A 22 -20.21 -11.98 23.31
C GLU A 22 -21.27 -10.87 23.34
N GLU A 23 -22.51 -11.27 23.60
CA GLU A 23 -23.67 -10.40 23.81
C GLU A 23 -23.41 -9.37 24.92
N MET A 24 -23.43 -8.10 24.55
CA MET A 24 -23.29 -6.97 25.46
C MET A 24 -24.59 -6.81 26.29
N LYS A 25 -24.68 -7.53 27.42
CA LYS A 25 -25.66 -7.22 28.47
C LYS A 25 -25.28 -5.92 29.15
N ILE A 26 -26.06 -4.88 28.91
CA ILE A 26 -25.99 -3.61 29.62
C ILE A 26 -26.41 -3.88 31.08
N ASN A 27 -25.42 -3.90 31.98
CA ASN A 27 -25.63 -3.92 33.42
C ASN A 27 -26.12 -2.53 33.86
N GLU A 28 -27.38 -2.42 34.27
CA GLU A 28 -28.01 -1.21 34.83
C GLU A 28 -27.55 -0.84 36.26
N ASP A 29 -26.43 -1.39 36.74
CA ASP A 29 -25.96 -1.22 38.13
C ASP A 29 -24.96 -0.05 38.34
N SER A 30 -24.73 0.83 37.35
CA SER A 30 -23.81 1.97 37.53
C SER A 30 -24.43 3.18 38.24
N SER A 31 -25.69 3.10 38.70
CA SER A 31 -26.39 4.17 39.43
C SER A 31 -25.86 4.38 40.86
N ASP A 32 -25.16 3.41 41.44
CA ASP A 32 -24.76 3.44 42.86
C ASP A 32 -23.30 3.86 43.10
N THR A 33 -22.58 4.29 42.06
CA THR A 33 -21.26 4.94 42.23
C THR A 33 -21.40 6.46 42.39
N LEU A 34 -22.51 6.95 42.96
CA LEU A 34 -22.59 8.31 43.47
C LEU A 34 -21.87 8.33 44.84
N MET A 35 -20.58 8.65 44.77
CA MET A 35 -19.65 8.77 45.90
C MET A 35 -20.33 9.43 47.12
N LYS A 36 -20.52 8.65 48.18
CA LYS A 36 -20.76 9.17 49.53
C LYS A 36 -19.49 9.87 50.04
N PHE A 37 -19.24 11.09 49.59
CA PHE A 37 -18.27 11.99 50.23
C PHE A 37 -18.84 12.41 51.59
N LYS A 38 -18.60 11.59 52.61
CA LYS A 38 -18.97 11.87 54.01
C LYS A 38 -17.90 12.60 54.81
N ASP A 39 -16.72 12.80 54.23
CA ASP A 39 -15.67 13.59 54.85
C ASP A 39 -15.70 15.01 54.31
N LYS A 40 -15.49 15.99 55.21
CA LYS A 40 -15.50 17.42 54.91
C LYS A 40 -14.42 17.75 53.88
N VAL A 41 -14.75 17.62 52.60
CA VAL A 41 -13.90 18.15 51.52
C VAL A 41 -13.77 19.65 51.78
N THR A 42 -12.55 20.07 52.02
CA THR A 42 -12.25 21.47 52.27
C THR A 42 -12.40 22.24 50.95
N LEU A 43 -12.79 23.52 51.02
CA LEU A 43 -12.86 24.40 49.84
C LEU A 43 -11.54 24.42 49.05
N HIS A 44 -10.41 24.14 49.71
CA HIS A 44 -9.11 24.07 49.08
C HIS A 44 -8.97 22.84 48.15
N GLU A 45 -9.43 21.68 48.58
CA GLU A 45 -9.39 20.45 47.77
C GLU A 45 -10.30 20.55 46.54
N ILE A 46 -11.47 21.19 46.68
CA ILE A 46 -12.35 21.47 45.53
C ILE A 46 -11.66 22.42 44.55
N SER A 47 -10.96 23.45 45.04
CA SER A 47 -10.24 24.41 44.20
C SER A 47 -9.11 23.75 43.40
N ASP A 48 -8.37 22.84 44.02
CA ASP A 48 -7.25 22.16 43.35
C ASP A 48 -7.74 21.10 42.35
N ILE A 49 -8.83 20.39 42.65
CA ILE A 49 -9.54 19.56 41.67
C ILE A 49 -10.02 20.44 40.51
N PHE A 50 -10.65 21.57 40.79
CA PHE A 50 -11.16 22.46 39.75
C PHE A 50 -10.03 22.99 38.86
N LYS A 51 -8.87 23.35 39.41
CA LYS A 51 -7.69 23.78 38.62
C LYS A 51 -7.15 22.64 37.75
N LEU A 52 -7.03 21.43 38.29
CA LEU A 52 -6.56 20.26 37.54
C LEU A 52 -7.48 19.96 36.34
N TYR A 53 -8.79 20.04 36.55
CA TYR A 53 -9.77 19.87 35.48
C TYR A 53 -9.92 21.11 34.58
N LEU A 54 -9.62 22.31 35.07
CA LEU A 54 -9.70 23.54 34.29
C LEU A 54 -8.63 23.56 33.20
N ASP A 55 -7.41 23.11 33.49
CA ASP A 55 -6.36 22.99 32.48
C ASP A 55 -6.72 21.93 31.43
N LEU A 56 -7.31 20.80 31.86
CA LEU A 56 -7.82 19.77 30.96
C LEU A 56 -8.98 20.28 30.09
N PHE A 57 -9.90 21.04 30.68
CA PHE A 57 -11.08 21.62 30.03
C PHE A 57 -10.71 22.74 29.06
N CYS A 58 -9.71 23.56 29.42
CA CYS A 58 -9.13 24.56 28.52
C CYS A 58 -8.39 23.89 27.35
N GLY A 59 -7.73 22.76 27.58
CA GLY A 59 -7.05 21.98 26.54
C GLY A 59 -7.98 21.26 25.55
N ASP A 60 -9.18 20.85 25.98
CA ASP A 60 -10.15 20.13 25.15
C ASP A 60 -10.89 21.05 24.15
N ASN A 61 -10.65 22.37 24.15
CA ASN A 61 -11.28 23.37 23.27
C ASN A 61 -12.83 23.37 23.28
N ARG A 62 -13.48 22.69 24.24
CA ARG A 62 -14.94 22.60 24.34
C ARG A 62 -15.59 23.78 25.08
N GLY A 63 -14.80 24.63 25.75
CA GLY A 63 -15.30 25.78 26.51
C GLY A 63 -14.54 27.10 26.32
N GLY A 64 -13.49 27.13 25.49
CA GLY A 64 -12.82 28.37 25.11
C GLY A 64 -13.67 29.17 24.12
N LYS A 65 -13.65 30.51 24.24
CA LYS A 65 -14.21 31.40 23.21
C LYS A 65 -13.53 31.05 21.90
N ARG A 66 -14.21 30.31 21.03
CA ARG A 66 -13.67 29.94 19.71
C ARG A 66 -13.27 31.23 19.03
N ILE A 67 -11.98 31.37 18.74
CA ILE A 67 -11.53 32.38 17.79
C ILE A 67 -12.32 32.06 16.52
N ALA A 68 -13.09 33.01 16.01
CA ALA A 68 -13.88 32.82 14.80
C ALA A 68 -12.95 32.19 13.75
N GLU A 69 -13.30 30.98 13.31
CA GLU A 69 -12.50 30.33 12.28
C GLU A 69 -12.59 31.21 11.02
N PHE A 70 -11.56 31.15 10.18
CA PHE A 70 -11.50 31.95 8.95
C PHE A 70 -12.81 31.91 8.14
N TYR A 71 -13.44 30.73 8.03
CA TYR A 71 -14.68 30.54 7.30
C TYR A 71 -15.93 31.02 8.06
N ASP A 72 -15.87 31.20 9.39
CA ASP A 72 -16.96 31.87 10.13
C ASP A 72 -17.09 33.33 9.71
N VAL A 73 -15.97 33.95 9.30
CA VAL A 73 -15.91 35.34 8.83
C VAL A 73 -16.11 35.43 7.31
N TYR A 74 -15.68 34.42 6.55
CA TYR A 74 -15.74 34.40 5.08
C TYR A 74 -16.38 33.10 4.55
N PRO A 75 -17.69 32.86 4.81
CA PRO A 75 -18.37 31.64 4.40
C PRO A 75 -18.46 31.47 2.87
N GLU A 76 -18.48 32.57 2.12
CA GLU A 76 -18.52 32.56 0.66
C GLU A 76 -17.23 31.95 0.07
N VAL A 77 -16.09 32.24 0.71
CA VAL A 77 -14.79 31.66 0.33
C VAL A 77 -14.78 30.16 0.62
N GLU A 78 -15.38 29.71 1.73
CA GLU A 78 -15.50 28.28 2.02
C GLU A 78 -16.31 27.55 0.93
N LEU A 79 -17.47 28.10 0.57
CA LEU A 79 -18.36 27.50 -0.42
C LEU A 79 -17.69 27.39 -1.79
N ALA A 80 -16.98 28.45 -2.22
CA ALA A 80 -16.21 28.45 -3.46
C ALA A 80 -15.05 27.44 -3.43
N ALA A 81 -14.28 27.42 -2.34
CA ALA A 81 -13.12 26.54 -2.16
C ALA A 81 -13.52 25.05 -2.12
N LYS A 82 -14.63 24.73 -1.46
CA LYS A 82 -15.20 23.38 -1.42
C LYS A 82 -15.66 22.94 -2.82
N SER A 83 -16.37 23.81 -3.54
CA SER A 83 -16.83 23.53 -4.91
C SER A 83 -15.66 23.30 -5.86
N TYR A 84 -14.65 24.17 -5.81
CA TYR A 84 -13.40 24.04 -6.57
C TYR A 84 -12.70 22.71 -6.26
N SER A 85 -12.59 22.34 -4.98
CA SER A 85 -11.94 21.10 -4.57
C SER A 85 -12.65 19.85 -5.10
N ILE A 86 -14.00 19.83 -5.05
CA ILE A 86 -14.80 18.72 -5.57
C ILE A 86 -14.60 18.57 -7.08
N GLU A 87 -14.69 19.67 -7.83
CA GLU A 87 -14.49 19.68 -9.28
C GLU A 87 -13.08 19.20 -9.66
N ARG A 88 -12.04 19.73 -8.99
CA ARG A 88 -10.65 19.38 -9.27
C ARG A 88 -10.32 17.93 -8.90
N CYS A 89 -10.89 17.39 -7.83
CA CYS A 89 -10.75 15.98 -7.45
C CYS A 89 -11.47 15.03 -8.41
N ALA A 90 -12.56 15.48 -9.06
CA ALA A 90 -13.28 14.69 -10.05
C ALA A 90 -12.53 14.57 -11.40
N ASN A 91 -11.50 15.40 -11.63
CA ASN A 91 -10.73 15.37 -12.86
C ASN A 91 -9.87 14.10 -12.99
N LYS A 92 -9.84 13.52 -14.19
CA LYS A 92 -9.03 12.34 -14.53
C LYS A 92 -7.52 12.58 -14.43
N SER A 93 -7.08 13.84 -14.47
CA SER A 93 -5.66 14.22 -14.39
C SER A 93 -5.03 13.93 -13.03
N ALA A 94 -5.83 13.90 -11.97
CA ALA A 94 -5.37 13.68 -10.58
C ALA A 94 -4.21 14.60 -10.15
N ASP A 95 -4.09 15.79 -10.74
CA ASP A 95 -3.00 16.75 -10.48
C ASP A 95 -3.32 17.77 -9.39
N PHE A 96 -4.49 17.65 -8.75
CA PHE A 96 -4.93 18.56 -7.70
C PHE A 96 -4.19 18.34 -6.38
N THR A 97 -3.64 19.42 -5.84
CA THR A 97 -2.89 19.46 -4.59
C THR A 97 -3.50 20.45 -3.59
N ALA A 98 -3.12 20.32 -2.31
CA ALA A 98 -3.52 21.30 -1.29
C ALA A 98 -2.88 22.68 -1.52
N LEU A 99 -1.81 22.78 -2.31
CA LEU A 99 -1.24 24.07 -2.72
C LEU A 99 -2.15 24.78 -3.72
N ASP A 100 -2.73 24.03 -4.67
CA ASP A 100 -3.69 24.60 -5.63
C ASP A 100 -4.90 25.19 -4.90
N LEU A 101 -5.40 24.48 -3.88
CA LEU A 101 -6.46 24.98 -3.00
C LEU A 101 -6.05 26.25 -2.25
N ALA A 102 -4.83 26.28 -1.69
CA ALA A 102 -4.34 27.44 -0.96
C ALA A 102 -4.21 28.69 -1.86
N ILE A 103 -3.74 28.51 -3.09
CA ILE A 103 -3.66 29.58 -4.11
C ILE A 103 -5.07 30.06 -4.49
N PHE A 104 -6.01 29.14 -4.70
CA PHE A 104 -7.39 29.47 -5.03
C PHE A 104 -8.08 30.28 -3.92
N ILE A 105 -7.93 29.85 -2.66
CA ILE A 105 -8.49 30.55 -1.49
C ILE A 105 -7.90 31.95 -1.37
N ASP A 106 -6.59 32.07 -1.55
CA ASP A 106 -5.88 33.34 -1.48
C ASP A 106 -6.39 34.34 -2.53
N GLN A 107 -6.55 33.89 -3.78
CA GLN A 107 -7.12 34.72 -4.86
C GLN A 107 -8.56 35.16 -4.56
N ASN A 108 -9.44 34.20 -4.21
CA ASN A 108 -10.85 34.49 -3.90
C ASN A 108 -11.00 35.44 -2.71
N TYR A 109 -10.15 35.31 -1.70
CA TYR A 109 -10.17 36.20 -0.54
C TYR A 109 -9.88 37.65 -0.93
N TYR A 110 -8.82 37.90 -1.70
CA TYR A 110 -8.44 39.26 -2.11
C TYR A 110 -9.44 39.88 -3.10
N GLU A 111 -10.05 39.06 -3.95
CA GLU A 111 -11.17 39.48 -4.79
C GLU A 111 -12.39 39.89 -3.95
N LEU A 112 -12.76 39.11 -2.93
CA LEU A 112 -13.91 39.38 -2.06
C LEU A 112 -13.75 40.68 -1.26
N ILE A 113 -12.55 40.95 -0.72
CA ILE A 113 -12.29 42.19 0.04
C ILE A 113 -11.90 43.37 -0.86
N ASN A 114 -11.93 43.20 -2.19
CA ASN A 114 -11.57 44.19 -3.19
C ASN A 114 -10.21 44.88 -2.91
N THR A 115 -9.19 44.07 -2.59
CA THR A 115 -7.84 44.55 -2.25
C THR A 115 -6.79 43.82 -3.07
N THR A 116 -5.73 44.49 -3.49
CA THR A 116 -4.61 43.85 -4.19
C THR A 116 -3.64 43.20 -3.22
N LYS A 117 -3.29 41.95 -3.47
CA LYS A 117 -2.25 41.23 -2.71
C LYS A 117 -0.87 41.87 -2.91
N ASP A 118 -0.15 42.11 -1.82
CA ASP A 118 1.27 42.47 -1.89
C ASP A 118 2.11 41.22 -2.22
N LYS A 119 3.07 41.35 -3.14
CA LYS A 119 3.91 40.26 -3.65
C LYS A 119 4.69 39.53 -2.55
N ASN A 120 4.94 40.20 -1.44
CA ASN A 120 5.71 39.66 -0.31
C ASN A 120 4.85 38.97 0.75
N THR A 121 3.52 38.96 0.58
CA THR A 121 2.62 38.38 1.58
C THR A 121 2.48 36.88 1.41
N ASN A 122 2.53 36.17 2.54
CA ASN A 122 2.25 34.73 2.60
C ASN A 122 0.80 34.44 2.15
N LEU A 123 0.53 33.18 1.82
CA LEU A 123 -0.84 32.73 1.54
C LEU A 123 -1.74 32.97 2.76
N ILE A 124 -2.95 33.49 2.53
CA ILE A 124 -3.95 33.72 3.58
C ILE A 124 -4.26 32.42 4.34
N ARG A 125 -4.24 31.29 3.64
CA ARG A 125 -4.39 29.96 4.24
C ARG A 125 -3.22 29.07 3.87
N SER A 126 -2.58 28.49 4.88
CA SER A 126 -1.40 27.64 4.68
C SER A 126 -1.77 26.31 4.00
N VAL A 127 -0.81 25.69 3.31
CA VAL A 127 -0.98 24.36 2.71
C VAL A 127 -1.40 23.30 3.75
N PRO A 128 -0.77 23.22 4.96
CA PRO A 128 -1.24 22.33 6.02
C PRO A 128 -2.70 22.57 6.44
N SER A 129 -3.12 23.84 6.57
CA SER A 129 -4.52 24.18 6.88
C SER A 129 -5.48 23.70 5.80
N CYS A 130 -5.12 23.88 4.53
CA CYS A 130 -5.93 23.40 3.40
C CYS A 130 -6.08 21.87 3.39
N ARG A 131 -5.08 21.11 3.86
CA ARG A 131 -5.23 19.64 4.05
C ARG A 131 -6.25 19.29 5.12
N LEU A 132 -6.30 20.08 6.20
CA LEU A 132 -7.30 19.89 7.26
C LEU A 132 -8.70 20.24 6.74
N ASP A 133 -8.83 21.31 5.96
CA ASP A 133 -10.10 21.69 5.33
C ASP A 133 -10.62 20.59 4.41
N LEU A 134 -9.77 20.07 3.52
CA LEU A 134 -10.13 18.96 2.64
C LEU A 134 -10.68 17.76 3.44
N ARG A 135 -10.01 17.39 4.54
CA ARG A 135 -10.50 16.32 5.43
C ARG A 135 -11.83 16.67 6.10
N ARG A 136 -11.99 17.90 6.59
CA ARG A 136 -13.25 18.39 7.20
C ARG A 136 -14.40 18.36 6.19
N TRP A 137 -14.13 18.61 4.92
CA TRP A 137 -15.11 18.52 3.84
C TRP A 137 -15.37 17.09 3.33
N GLY A 138 -14.77 16.08 3.95
CA GLY A 138 -14.97 14.66 3.60
C GLY A 138 -14.02 14.12 2.53
N ALA A 139 -12.97 14.85 2.18
CA ALA A 139 -11.96 14.35 1.25
C ALA A 139 -10.98 13.39 1.95
N ARG A 140 -10.64 12.30 1.26
CA ARG A 140 -9.62 11.33 1.66
C ARG A 140 -8.37 11.50 0.80
N PHE A 141 -7.19 11.44 1.42
CA PHE A 141 -5.92 11.41 0.67
C PHE A 141 -5.48 9.96 0.52
N ASP A 142 -5.89 9.34 -0.57
CA ASP A 142 -5.76 7.90 -0.77
C ASP A 142 -4.80 7.57 -1.90
N SER A 143 -4.25 6.36 -1.86
CA SER A 143 -3.45 5.82 -2.93
C SER A 143 -4.22 5.75 -4.23
N ASN A 144 -3.56 6.13 -5.32
CA ASN A 144 -3.93 5.82 -6.67
C ASN A 144 -3.57 4.36 -6.98
N SER A 145 -3.82 3.45 -6.03
CA SER A 145 -3.81 2.03 -6.33
C SER A 145 -4.84 1.87 -7.42
N LYS A 146 -4.36 1.45 -8.60
CA LYS A 146 -5.19 1.06 -9.73
C LYS A 146 -6.33 0.26 -9.12
N ARG A 147 -7.56 0.81 -9.05
CA ARG A 147 -8.71 -0.05 -8.78
C ARG A 147 -8.61 -1.08 -9.90
N PRO A 148 -8.26 -2.34 -9.59
CA PRO A 148 -7.92 -3.32 -10.59
C PRO A 148 -9.07 -3.37 -11.59
N TYR A 149 -8.75 -3.73 -12.83
CA TYR A 149 -9.76 -4.15 -13.79
C TYR A 149 -10.84 -4.94 -13.04
N PHE A 150 -12.01 -4.31 -12.94
CA PHE A 150 -13.16 -4.68 -12.13
C PHE A 150 -13.09 -6.07 -11.47
N GLU A 151 -12.74 -6.11 -10.18
CA GLU A 151 -13.26 -7.15 -9.31
C GLU A 151 -14.79 -7.14 -9.47
N GLY A 152 -15.34 -8.18 -10.10
CA GLY A 152 -16.78 -8.32 -10.35
C GLY A 152 -17.23 -8.37 -11.82
N HIS A 153 -16.34 -8.21 -12.80
CA HIS A 153 -16.68 -8.37 -14.22
C HIS A 153 -15.71 -9.28 -14.99
N GLU A 154 -15.04 -10.22 -14.31
CA GLU A 154 -14.48 -11.34 -15.05
C GLU A 154 -15.61 -12.15 -15.68
N ARG A 155 -15.49 -12.45 -16.97
CA ARG A 155 -16.47 -13.27 -17.64
C ARG A 155 -16.46 -14.67 -17.01
N VAL A 156 -17.62 -15.31 -16.93
CA VAL A 156 -17.79 -16.62 -16.27
C VAL A 156 -16.84 -17.68 -16.86
N ASP A 157 -16.57 -17.63 -18.17
CA ASP A 157 -15.61 -18.52 -18.83
C ASP A 157 -14.17 -18.32 -18.31
N VAL A 158 -13.75 -17.07 -18.09
CA VAL A 158 -12.41 -16.76 -17.56
C VAL A 158 -12.24 -17.24 -16.12
N VAL A 159 -13.29 -17.08 -15.30
CA VAL A 159 -13.30 -17.58 -13.91
C VAL A 159 -13.18 -19.10 -13.90
N CYS A 160 -14.00 -19.79 -14.71
CA CYS A 160 -13.97 -21.24 -14.85
C CYS A 160 -12.60 -21.76 -15.30
N GLU A 161 -11.98 -21.12 -16.31
CA GLU A 161 -10.64 -21.48 -16.75
C GLU A 161 -9.57 -21.27 -15.66
N ARG A 162 -9.66 -20.19 -14.88
CA ARG A 162 -8.74 -19.96 -13.75
C ARG A 162 -8.92 -21.01 -12.66
N GLU A 163 -10.16 -21.36 -12.33
CA GLU A 163 -10.47 -22.43 -11.37
C GLU A 163 -9.92 -23.79 -11.85
N ASN A 164 -10.11 -24.12 -13.12
CA ASN A 164 -9.55 -25.34 -13.73
C ASN A 164 -8.02 -25.34 -13.70
N PHE A 165 -7.40 -24.20 -14.01
CA PHE A 165 -5.95 -24.02 -13.94
C PHE A 165 -5.42 -24.24 -12.52
N VAL A 166 -6.01 -23.58 -11.51
CA VAL A 166 -5.62 -23.76 -10.10
C VAL A 166 -5.84 -25.20 -9.64
N LYS A 167 -6.98 -25.79 -10.01
CA LYS A 167 -7.30 -27.19 -9.69
C LYS A 167 -6.28 -28.16 -10.27
N TYR A 168 -5.85 -27.95 -11.52
CA TYR A 168 -4.79 -28.75 -12.13
C TYR A 168 -3.52 -28.76 -11.26
N PHE A 169 -3.07 -27.60 -10.75
CA PHE A 169 -1.91 -27.56 -9.85
C PHE A 169 -2.18 -28.29 -8.53
N LEU A 170 -3.35 -28.09 -7.92
CA LEU A 170 -3.65 -28.75 -6.65
C LEU A 170 -3.74 -30.28 -6.79
N ASP A 171 -4.31 -30.77 -7.88
CA ASP A 171 -4.49 -32.21 -8.16
C ASP A 171 -3.14 -32.90 -8.46
N HIS A 172 -2.13 -32.15 -8.92
CA HIS A 172 -0.79 -32.67 -9.25
C HIS A 172 0.28 -32.20 -8.26
N LYS A 173 -0.10 -31.73 -7.07
CA LYS A 173 0.85 -31.17 -6.09
C LYS A 173 1.98 -32.13 -5.69
N ASP A 174 1.70 -33.43 -5.70
CA ASP A 174 2.66 -34.48 -5.33
C ASP A 174 3.73 -34.70 -6.42
N GLN A 175 3.53 -34.15 -7.63
CA GLN A 175 4.48 -34.16 -8.74
C GLN A 175 5.42 -32.93 -8.73
N TYR A 176 5.24 -32.02 -7.76
CA TYR A 176 6.09 -30.85 -7.62
C TYR A 176 7.19 -31.06 -6.59
N TYR A 177 8.22 -30.23 -6.71
CA TYR A 177 9.40 -30.28 -5.86
C TYR A 177 9.57 -28.96 -5.15
N THR A 178 9.84 -29.02 -3.85
CA THR A 178 10.29 -27.86 -3.09
C THR A 178 11.75 -28.03 -2.76
N VAL A 179 12.46 -26.91 -2.63
CA VAL A 179 13.82 -26.92 -2.13
C VAL A 179 13.82 -26.44 -0.70
N SER A 180 14.60 -27.11 0.14
CA SER A 180 14.75 -26.71 1.52
C SER A 180 15.50 -25.38 1.63
N ASP A 181 15.05 -24.53 2.55
CA ASP A 181 15.69 -23.25 2.89
C ASP A 181 16.98 -23.42 3.74
N ASP A 182 17.54 -24.64 3.77
CA ASP A 182 18.74 -24.96 4.54
C ASP A 182 20.00 -24.45 3.81
N GLU A 183 21.12 -24.26 4.54
CA GLU A 183 22.41 -23.83 3.94
C GLU A 183 22.88 -24.73 2.78
N ASN A 184 22.41 -25.98 2.75
CA ASN A 184 22.55 -26.91 1.64
C ASN A 184 21.16 -27.26 1.09
N PRO A 185 20.71 -26.60 0.00
CA PRO A 185 19.39 -26.84 -0.57
C PRO A 185 19.26 -28.29 -1.06
N LEU A 186 18.30 -29.03 -0.50
CA LEU A 186 17.96 -30.39 -0.92
C LEU A 186 16.54 -30.39 -1.52
N TRP A 187 16.38 -31.10 -2.62
CA TRP A 187 15.08 -31.37 -3.22
C TRP A 187 14.27 -32.29 -2.27
N LYS A 188 13.10 -31.83 -1.84
CA LYS A 188 12.18 -32.60 -0.98
C LYS A 188 10.94 -33.00 -1.78
N THR A 189 10.61 -34.30 -1.77
CA THR A 189 9.38 -34.87 -2.32
C THR A 189 8.70 -35.83 -1.33
N PRO A 190 7.36 -35.86 -1.28
CA PRO A 190 6.43 -34.85 -1.81
C PRO A 190 6.52 -33.55 -1.00
N THR A 191 6.07 -32.43 -1.57
CA THR A 191 6.12 -31.12 -0.91
C THR A 191 5.26 -31.12 0.36
N GLN A 192 5.89 -31.04 1.53
CA GLN A 192 5.17 -30.92 2.80
C GLN A 192 4.64 -29.49 3.05
N ASN A 193 5.20 -28.52 2.33
CA ASN A 193 4.81 -27.11 2.34
C ASN A 193 4.22 -26.74 0.97
N PRO A 194 3.36 -25.71 0.87
CA PRO A 194 2.90 -25.20 -0.42
C PRO A 194 4.11 -24.94 -1.34
N PRO A 195 4.06 -25.36 -2.62
CA PRO A 195 5.23 -25.39 -3.48
C PRO A 195 5.75 -23.97 -3.74
N SER A 196 6.99 -23.72 -3.33
CA SER A 196 7.71 -22.48 -3.63
C SER A 196 8.29 -22.46 -5.05
N ILE A 197 8.35 -23.62 -5.73
CA ILE A 197 8.89 -23.79 -7.08
C ILE A 197 8.07 -24.88 -7.78
N LEU A 198 7.60 -24.63 -9.01
CA LEU A 198 6.87 -25.60 -9.82
C LEU A 198 7.82 -26.24 -10.83
N ILE A 199 8.29 -27.46 -10.54
CA ILE A 199 9.00 -28.29 -11.54
C ILE A 199 8.12 -29.51 -11.76
N CYS A 200 7.65 -29.68 -13.00
CA CYS A 200 6.80 -30.81 -13.39
C CYS A 200 7.67 -31.91 -13.96
N GLU A 201 7.53 -33.13 -13.45
CA GLU A 201 8.12 -34.34 -14.02
C GLU A 201 7.28 -34.77 -15.25
N TYR A 202 7.92 -34.98 -16.39
CA TYR A 202 7.25 -35.43 -17.62
C TYR A 202 7.44 -36.94 -17.79
N ASP A 203 6.41 -37.72 -17.45
CA ASP A 203 6.41 -39.19 -17.51
C ASP A 203 6.21 -39.74 -18.94
N GLY A 204 7.10 -39.36 -19.86
CA GLY A 204 6.87 -39.60 -21.28
C GLY A 204 8.09 -39.81 -22.16
N PHE A 205 9.01 -40.74 -21.84
CA PHE A 205 9.66 -41.61 -22.84
C PHE A 205 10.51 -42.71 -22.18
N GLN A 206 10.12 -43.98 -22.38
CA GLN A 206 10.98 -45.13 -22.06
C GLN A 206 12.06 -45.29 -23.13
N ILE A 207 13.27 -44.79 -22.88
CA ILE A 207 14.49 -45.39 -23.43
C ILE A 207 15.42 -45.70 -22.28
N ALA A 208 15.51 -47.00 -21.97
CA ALA A 208 16.48 -47.56 -21.05
C ALA A 208 17.90 -47.37 -21.61
N SER A 209 18.63 -46.39 -21.08
CA SER A 209 20.10 -46.41 -21.00
C SER A 209 20.59 -45.25 -20.14
N LEU A 210 20.82 -45.52 -18.85
CA LEU A 210 21.92 -44.98 -18.04
C LEU A 210 22.39 -43.52 -18.28
N TYR A 211 21.45 -42.59 -18.38
CA TYR A 211 21.66 -41.17 -18.12
C TYR A 211 20.54 -40.73 -17.19
N PHE A 212 20.92 -40.16 -16.05
CA PHE A 212 20.03 -39.51 -15.09
C PHE A 212 19.55 -38.19 -15.72
N GLU A 213 18.86 -38.23 -16.86
CA GLU A 213 18.16 -37.07 -17.42
C GLU A 213 16.83 -36.93 -16.68
N MET A 214 16.90 -36.44 -15.43
CA MET A 214 15.76 -35.74 -14.85
C MET A 214 15.45 -34.60 -15.82
N HIS A 215 14.37 -34.74 -16.57
CA HIS A 215 13.80 -33.68 -17.38
C HIS A 215 13.14 -32.68 -16.43
N SER A 216 13.98 -31.96 -15.67
CA SER A 216 13.55 -30.93 -14.75
C SER A 216 13.08 -29.74 -15.58
N SER A 217 11.76 -29.58 -15.69
CA SER A 217 11.17 -28.40 -16.32
C SER A 217 11.44 -27.17 -15.45
N LEU A 218 12.34 -26.28 -15.89
CA LEU A 218 12.64 -25.03 -15.20
C LEU A 218 11.45 -24.06 -15.34
N CYS A 219 10.86 -23.62 -14.22
CA CYS A 219 9.84 -22.58 -14.26
C CYS A 219 10.49 -21.20 -14.46
N LEU A 220 10.32 -20.68 -15.67
CA LEU A 220 10.62 -19.30 -16.03
C LEU A 220 9.33 -18.50 -15.94
N VAL A 221 9.24 -17.61 -14.95
CA VAL A 221 8.15 -16.65 -14.84
C VAL A 221 8.58 -15.39 -15.57
N HIS A 222 7.72 -14.86 -16.43
CA HIS A 222 7.96 -13.62 -17.14
C HIS A 222 6.80 -12.66 -16.91
N ASP A 223 7.11 -11.38 -16.68
CA ASP A 223 6.11 -10.31 -16.65
C ASP A 223 6.63 -9.05 -17.35
N GLU A 224 5.70 -8.25 -17.87
CA GLU A 224 5.99 -6.98 -18.53
C GLU A 224 5.54 -5.81 -17.67
N ASN A 225 6.52 -5.07 -17.15
CA ASN A 225 6.29 -3.88 -16.34
C ASN A 225 6.37 -2.62 -17.20
N THR A 226 5.31 -1.80 -17.18
CA THR A 226 5.32 -0.47 -17.83
C THR A 226 5.54 0.63 -16.81
N PHE A 227 6.68 1.32 -16.89
CA PHE A 227 6.99 2.51 -16.09
C PHE A 227 6.65 3.77 -16.88
N ARG A 228 6.05 4.77 -16.24
CA ARG A 228 5.66 6.03 -16.89
C ARG A 228 6.40 7.22 -16.27
N SER A 229 7.04 8.04 -17.12
CA SER A 229 7.68 9.28 -16.68
C SER A 229 6.61 10.27 -16.21
N GLY A 230 6.74 10.84 -15.02
CA GLY A 230 5.74 11.79 -14.53
C GLY A 230 4.43 11.12 -14.11
N GLU A 231 4.49 9.87 -13.63
CA GLU A 231 3.41 9.29 -12.83
C GLU A 231 3.27 10.14 -11.55
N VAL A 232 2.43 11.18 -11.64
CA VAL A 232 2.32 12.19 -10.60
C VAL A 232 1.52 11.58 -9.45
N SER A 233 2.28 11.21 -8.42
CA SER A 233 1.78 10.81 -7.11
C SER A 233 0.94 9.54 -7.10
N ALA A 234 1.47 8.52 -6.42
CA ALA A 234 0.73 7.36 -5.99
C ALA A 234 -0.44 7.71 -5.03
N LYS A 235 -0.75 8.99 -4.76
CA LYS A 235 -1.84 9.44 -3.88
C LYS A 235 -2.55 10.69 -4.40
N ARG A 236 -3.86 10.82 -4.15
CA ARG A 236 -4.65 12.01 -4.50
C ARG A 236 -5.76 12.27 -3.49
N TRP A 237 -6.33 13.47 -3.54
CA TRP A 237 -7.55 13.80 -2.82
C TRP A 237 -8.78 13.25 -3.55
N LEU A 238 -9.69 12.63 -2.81
CA LEU A 238 -10.92 12.02 -3.29
C LEU A 238 -12.09 12.45 -2.42
N PHE A 239 -13.21 12.84 -3.04
CA PHE A 239 -14.46 13.09 -2.33
C PHE A 239 -15.41 11.91 -2.52
N GLY A 240 -15.97 11.42 -1.39
CA GLY A 240 -16.89 10.28 -1.39
C GLY A 240 -16.25 9.00 -1.95
N ASP A 241 -17.08 8.16 -2.58
CA ASP A 241 -16.67 6.90 -3.21
C ASP A 241 -16.49 7.01 -4.73
N SER A 242 -16.71 8.20 -5.28
CA SER A 242 -16.55 8.51 -6.70
C SER A 242 -15.08 8.75 -7.05
N ALA A 243 -14.30 7.68 -7.14
CA ALA A 243 -12.99 7.72 -7.76
C ALA A 243 -13.15 7.77 -9.30
N PRO A 244 -12.80 8.87 -9.99
CA PRO A 244 -12.92 8.91 -11.45
C PRO A 244 -12.01 7.87 -12.11
N PHE A 245 -12.49 7.28 -13.21
CA PHE A 245 -11.75 6.34 -14.04
C PHE A 245 -10.46 6.96 -14.59
N PHE A 246 -9.36 6.23 -14.46
CA PHE A 246 -8.04 6.66 -14.88
C PHE A 246 -7.85 6.45 -16.38
N SER A 247 -7.43 7.49 -17.08
CA SER A 247 -6.66 7.29 -18.31
C SER A 247 -5.28 6.77 -17.92
N LYS A 248 -4.74 5.79 -18.67
CA LYS A 248 -3.36 5.32 -18.50
C LYS A 248 -2.43 6.53 -18.28
N GLY A 249 -1.62 6.52 -17.20
CA GLY A 249 -0.92 7.71 -16.66
C GLY A 249 -0.21 8.59 -17.68
N ARG A 250 -0.01 9.89 -17.37
CA ARG A 250 0.66 10.84 -18.27
C ARG A 250 2.14 10.49 -18.48
N GLY A 251 2.70 10.92 -19.63
CA GLY A 251 4.13 10.89 -19.93
C GLY A 251 4.59 9.74 -20.84
N ARG A 252 5.91 9.68 -21.08
CA ARG A 252 6.55 8.62 -21.85
C ARG A 252 6.55 7.33 -21.02
N SER A 253 6.28 6.20 -21.66
CA SER A 253 6.37 4.90 -21.02
C SER A 253 7.62 4.16 -21.48
N VAL A 254 8.25 3.44 -20.56
CA VAL A 254 9.26 2.42 -20.86
C VAL A 254 8.68 1.09 -20.40
N ILE A 255 8.74 0.08 -21.26
CA ILE A 255 8.32 -1.29 -20.95
C ILE A 255 9.59 -2.07 -20.63
N PHE A 256 9.59 -2.78 -19.51
CA PHE A 256 10.64 -3.69 -19.09
C PHE A 256 10.05 -5.09 -19.04
N SER A 257 10.77 -6.05 -19.60
CA SER A 257 10.43 -7.47 -19.54
C SER A 257 11.33 -8.12 -18.50
N ASP A 258 10.73 -8.56 -17.40
CA ASP A 258 11.44 -9.20 -16.30
C ASP A 258 11.25 -10.72 -16.41
N TYR A 259 12.37 -11.44 -16.41
CA TYR A 259 12.38 -12.90 -16.40
C TYR A 259 12.90 -13.36 -15.03
N LEU A 260 12.06 -14.04 -14.27
CA LEU A 260 12.40 -14.63 -12.99
C LEU A 260 12.47 -16.14 -13.14
N VAL A 261 13.65 -16.69 -12.88
CA VAL A 261 13.82 -18.12 -12.81
C VAL A 261 13.62 -18.57 -11.38
N MET A 262 12.63 -19.43 -11.14
CA MET A 262 12.36 -19.93 -9.80
C MET A 262 13.31 -21.08 -9.47
N HIS A 263 14.43 -20.74 -8.82
CA HIS A 263 15.46 -21.69 -8.44
C HIS A 263 16.06 -21.38 -7.06
N PRO A 264 16.52 -22.40 -6.32
CA PRO A 264 17.03 -22.22 -4.97
C PRO A 264 18.28 -21.36 -4.89
N SER A 265 19.09 -21.38 -5.96
CA SER A 265 20.30 -20.56 -6.05
C SER A 265 20.02 -19.07 -6.32
N GLY A 266 18.75 -18.66 -6.41
CA GLY A 266 18.31 -17.28 -6.55
C GLY A 266 17.82 -16.90 -7.96
N PRO A 267 17.38 -15.64 -8.15
CA PRO A 267 16.84 -15.13 -9.42
C PRO A 267 17.91 -15.00 -10.51
N PHE A 268 19.19 -15.09 -10.15
CA PHE A 268 20.31 -14.98 -11.05
C PHE A 268 21.04 -16.32 -11.09
N PHE A 269 20.96 -16.98 -12.23
CA PHE A 269 21.81 -18.12 -12.51
C PHE A 269 23.12 -17.62 -13.09
N THR A 270 24.20 -17.77 -12.33
CA THR A 270 25.54 -17.67 -12.88
C THR A 270 26.00 -19.09 -13.22
N LEU A 271 26.23 -19.36 -14.50
CA LEU A 271 26.97 -20.54 -14.89
C LEU A 271 28.40 -20.39 -14.37
N ASP A 272 28.97 -21.44 -13.79
CA ASP A 272 30.41 -21.43 -13.55
C ASP A 272 31.16 -21.47 -14.89
N ASN A 273 32.47 -21.20 -14.88
CA ASN A 273 33.26 -21.15 -16.12
C ASN A 273 33.19 -22.48 -16.91
N ILE A 274 33.06 -23.62 -16.22
CA ILE A 274 33.02 -24.94 -16.84
C ILE A 274 31.66 -25.16 -17.51
N GLU A 275 30.58 -24.84 -16.82
CA GLU A 275 29.21 -24.90 -17.32
C GLU A 275 29.01 -23.94 -18.49
N TYR A 276 29.57 -22.73 -18.40
CA TYR A 276 29.55 -21.75 -19.49
C TYR A 276 30.30 -22.26 -20.73
N ASP A 277 31.50 -22.81 -20.58
CA ASP A 277 32.26 -23.39 -21.70
C ASP A 277 31.52 -24.57 -22.35
N GLN A 278 30.80 -25.37 -21.55
CA GLN A 278 29.96 -26.45 -22.07
C GLN A 278 28.73 -25.91 -22.80
N ALA A 279 28.10 -24.85 -22.28
CA ALA A 279 27.00 -24.17 -22.94
C ALA A 279 27.43 -23.58 -24.29
N LEU A 280 28.60 -22.92 -24.37
CA LEU A 280 29.15 -22.40 -25.63
C LEU A 280 29.45 -23.50 -26.65
N LYS A 281 29.91 -24.68 -26.21
CA LYS A 281 30.12 -25.82 -27.11
C LYS A 281 28.81 -26.34 -27.69
N LYS A 282 27.74 -26.34 -26.90
CA LYS A 282 26.42 -26.83 -27.29
C LYS A 282 25.63 -25.79 -28.11
N TYR A 283 25.82 -24.51 -27.79
CA TYR A 283 25.13 -23.36 -28.38
C TYR A 283 26.16 -22.29 -28.80
N PRO A 284 26.87 -22.49 -29.93
CA PRO A 284 27.92 -21.58 -30.37
C PRO A 284 27.43 -20.16 -30.66
N GLU A 285 26.14 -19.98 -30.94
CA GLU A 285 25.51 -18.67 -31.17
C GLU A 285 25.61 -17.72 -29.97
N LEU A 286 25.79 -18.25 -28.76
CA LEU A 286 25.99 -17.46 -27.54
C LEU A 286 27.31 -16.65 -27.55
N THR A 287 28.28 -17.00 -28.41
CA THR A 287 29.52 -16.20 -28.56
C THR A 287 29.31 -14.92 -29.37
N ASN A 288 28.17 -14.76 -30.03
CA ASN A 288 27.84 -13.60 -30.88
C ASN A 288 26.87 -12.63 -30.21
N ILE A 289 26.90 -12.53 -28.88
CA ILE A 289 26.23 -11.42 -28.21
C ILE A 289 27.11 -10.20 -28.48
N ASP A 290 26.78 -9.45 -29.54
CA ASP A 290 27.40 -8.16 -29.81
C ASP A 290 27.31 -7.32 -28.53
N ASP A 291 28.47 -6.89 -28.01
CA ASP A 291 28.63 -6.07 -26.80
C ASP A 291 27.96 -4.67 -26.89
N ASP A 292 27.10 -4.44 -27.88
CA ASP A 292 26.41 -3.18 -28.17
C ASP A 292 25.34 -2.78 -27.12
N VAL A 293 25.28 -3.45 -25.97
CA VAL A 293 24.37 -3.14 -24.84
C VAL A 293 25.12 -2.68 -23.58
N ASN A 294 26.36 -2.20 -23.71
CA ASN A 294 27.04 -1.43 -22.66
C ASN A 294 26.89 0.09 -22.85
#